data_AF-A0A819TTU3-F1
#
_entry.id   AF-A0A819TTU3-F1
#
_cell.length_a   1.000
_cell.length_b   1.000
_cell.length_c   1.000
_cell.angle_alpha   90.00
_cell.angle_beta   90.00
_cell.angle_gamma   90.00
#
_symmetry.space_group_name_H-M   'P 1'
#
loop_
_entity.id
_entity.type
_entity.pdbx_description
1 polymer ?
#
loop_
_entity_poly.entity_id
_entity_poly.type
_entity_poly.pdbx_seq_one_letter_code
_entity_poly.pdbx_strand_id
1 'polypeptide(L)'
;MSRFRQITYHATSQTVDLGAGLLWDDVYQALDPLGVTVVGGQISGVGIAGLILGGGYSRKSNQYGLSIDNAIEYEVTINNQLLYYNSTLGSKPGAWFQITVEPFLPTYFDNSQGGAYPHVPSSTPLLPMNIQFAWALPSDDNVFIDGIKSVTKAIRQAALADCQDVGGSKEILYPNYALEDTPLEQMYGKNLPKLRRIRQEWDPNNIMCLCGGFKF
;
A
#
# COMPACT_ATOMS: atom_id res chain seq x y z
N MET A 1 7.90 -8.15 0.17
CA MET A 1 6.71 -8.58 0.93
C MET A 1 7.05 -9.29 2.25
N SER A 2 8.28 -9.20 2.79
CA SER A 2 8.76 -10.03 3.91
C SER A 2 8.01 -9.87 5.26
N ARG A 3 7.05 -8.94 5.36
CA ARG A 3 6.20 -8.77 6.55
C ARG A 3 4.91 -9.60 6.52
N PHE A 4 4.46 -10.09 5.36
CA PHE A 4 3.29 -10.97 5.24
C PHE A 4 3.70 -12.42 5.53
N ARG A 5 3.77 -12.78 6.80
CA ARG A 5 4.28 -14.09 7.25
C ARG A 5 3.29 -14.92 8.06
N GLN A 6 2.00 -14.54 8.11
CA GLN A 6 1.00 -15.36 8.78
C GLN A 6 0.80 -16.72 8.10
N ILE A 7 0.58 -17.76 8.90
CA ILE A 7 0.19 -19.11 8.46
C ILE A 7 -0.96 -19.55 9.35
N THR A 8 -2.14 -19.78 8.78
CA THR A 8 -3.33 -20.23 9.52
C THR A 8 -3.91 -21.46 8.83
N TYR A 9 -3.82 -22.63 9.48
CA TYR A 9 -4.43 -23.86 8.96
C TYR A 9 -5.86 -24.04 9.49
N HIS A 10 -6.79 -24.31 8.58
CA HIS A 10 -8.20 -24.53 8.88
C HIS A 10 -8.55 -26.01 8.70
N ALA A 11 -8.50 -26.78 9.79
CA ALA A 11 -8.70 -28.24 9.74
C ALA A 11 -10.06 -28.67 9.19
N THR A 12 -11.12 -27.90 9.45
CA THR A 12 -12.49 -28.22 9.01
C THR A 12 -12.64 -28.11 7.49
N SER A 13 -12.06 -27.09 6.87
CA SER A 13 -12.10 -26.88 5.41
C SER A 13 -10.92 -27.50 4.67
N GLN A 14 -9.91 -27.98 5.40
CA GLN A 14 -8.63 -28.46 4.87
C GLN A 14 -7.91 -27.41 4.00
N THR A 15 -7.98 -26.14 4.41
CA THR A 15 -7.34 -25.01 3.72
C THR A 15 -6.26 -24.38 4.60
N VAL A 16 -5.35 -23.61 3.99
CA VAL A 16 -4.35 -22.84 4.73
C VAL A 16 -4.23 -21.44 4.15
N ASP A 17 -4.26 -20.44 5.01
CA ASP A 17 -4.00 -19.06 4.66
C ASP A 17 -2.50 -18.80 4.79
N LEU A 18 -1.89 -18.30 3.72
CA LEU A 18 -0.45 -18.12 3.61
C LEU A 18 -0.13 -16.66 3.28
N GLY A 19 0.66 -16.01 4.13
CA GLY A 19 1.20 -14.70 3.86
C GLY A 19 2.09 -14.68 2.60
N ALA A 20 1.88 -13.70 1.73
CA ALA A 20 2.60 -13.55 0.46
C ALA A 20 4.13 -13.38 0.59
N GLY A 21 4.62 -13.08 1.80
CA GLY A 21 6.03 -12.89 2.15
C GLY A 21 6.74 -14.14 2.68
N LEU A 22 6.05 -15.26 2.77
CA LEU A 22 6.62 -16.53 3.20
C LEU A 22 7.51 -17.14 2.13
N LEU A 23 8.43 -17.98 2.61
CA LEU A 23 9.14 -18.96 1.80
C LEU A 23 8.42 -20.31 1.94
N TRP A 24 8.54 -21.18 0.94
CA TRP A 24 7.97 -22.52 1.03
C TRP A 24 8.54 -23.35 2.19
N ASP A 25 9.78 -23.08 2.59
CA ASP A 25 10.39 -23.68 3.78
C ASP A 25 9.58 -23.40 5.05
N ASP A 26 9.16 -22.14 5.23
CA ASP A 26 8.38 -21.69 6.37
C ASP A 26 7.05 -22.45 6.47
N VAL A 27 6.42 -22.68 5.32
CA VAL A 27 5.11 -23.33 5.23
C VAL A 27 5.20 -24.82 5.51
N TYR A 28 6.16 -25.52 4.92
CA TYR A 28 6.34 -26.92 5.21
C TYR A 28 6.71 -27.16 6.67
N GLN A 29 7.59 -26.32 7.23
CA GLN A 29 7.94 -26.41 8.65
C GLN A 29 6.73 -26.20 9.58
N ALA A 30 5.82 -25.30 9.23
CA ALA A 30 4.62 -25.04 10.01
C ALA A 30 3.55 -26.15 9.89
N LEU A 31 3.44 -26.79 8.72
CA LEU A 31 2.40 -27.79 8.44
C LEU A 31 2.81 -29.22 8.79
N ASP A 32 4.10 -29.54 8.81
CA ASP A 32 4.60 -30.89 9.09
C ASP A 32 4.10 -31.48 10.43
N PRO A 33 4.09 -30.73 11.55
CA PRO A 33 3.57 -31.25 12.83
C PRO A 33 2.06 -31.55 12.80
N LEU A 34 1.33 -30.98 11.85
CA LEU A 34 -0.11 -31.18 11.68
C LEU A 34 -0.42 -32.37 10.76
N GLY A 35 0.61 -33.01 10.17
CA GLY A 35 0.46 -34.16 9.28
C GLY A 35 -0.17 -33.82 7.92
N VAL A 36 -0.14 -32.55 7.52
CA VAL A 36 -0.72 -32.06 6.26
C VAL A 36 0.35 -31.41 5.38
N THR A 37 0.05 -31.28 4.09
CA THR A 37 0.97 -30.67 3.12
C THR A 37 0.20 -29.90 2.07
N VAL A 38 0.93 -29.08 1.31
CA VAL A 38 0.40 -28.25 0.23
C VAL A 38 1.17 -28.47 -1.06
N VAL A 39 0.49 -28.26 -2.18
CA VAL A 39 1.09 -28.25 -3.52
C VAL A 39 1.93 -26.97 -3.65
N GLY A 40 3.22 -27.06 -3.33
CA GLY A 40 4.12 -25.91 -3.23
C GLY A 40 5.52 -26.12 -3.83
N GLY A 41 6.33 -25.06 -3.78
CA GLY A 41 7.68 -25.05 -4.33
C GLY A 41 8.64 -25.99 -3.63
N GLN A 42 9.47 -26.70 -4.39
CA GLN A 42 10.34 -27.76 -3.86
C GLN A 42 11.73 -27.26 -3.45
N ILE A 43 12.14 -26.10 -3.97
CA ILE A 43 13.48 -25.56 -3.77
C ILE A 43 13.44 -24.57 -2.62
N SER A 44 14.38 -24.76 -1.69
CA SER A 44 14.53 -23.88 -0.53
C SER A 44 14.82 -22.43 -0.95
N GLY A 45 14.30 -21.46 -0.20
CA GLY A 45 14.45 -20.04 -0.46
C GLY A 45 13.46 -19.47 -1.48
N VAL A 46 12.57 -20.28 -2.06
CA VAL A 46 11.57 -19.80 -3.02
C VAL A 46 10.40 -19.15 -2.29
N GLY A 47 10.10 -17.90 -2.67
CA GLY A 47 8.95 -17.16 -2.15
C GLY A 47 7.62 -17.67 -2.71
N ILE A 48 6.59 -17.67 -1.86
CA ILE A 48 5.28 -18.24 -2.18
C ILE A 48 4.55 -17.45 -3.26
N ALA A 49 4.41 -16.13 -3.07
CA ALA A 49 3.63 -15.29 -3.99
C ALA A 49 4.15 -15.37 -5.43
N GLY A 50 5.47 -15.33 -5.62
CA GLY A 50 6.07 -15.45 -6.95
C GLY A 50 5.79 -16.79 -7.61
N LEU A 51 5.91 -17.90 -6.86
CA LEU A 51 5.70 -19.24 -7.41
C LEU A 51 4.24 -19.53 -7.73
N ILE A 52 3.32 -19.21 -6.81
CA ILE A 52 1.88 -19.46 -7.00
C ILE A 52 1.36 -18.62 -8.17
N LEU A 53 1.70 -17.34 -8.25
CA LEU A 53 1.23 -16.47 -9.34
C LEU A 53 1.84 -16.85 -10.70
N GLY A 54 2.98 -17.56 -10.70
CA GLY A 54 3.65 -18.08 -11.89
C GLY A 54 3.29 -19.53 -12.25
N GLY A 55 2.30 -20.14 -11.58
CA GLY A 55 1.96 -21.56 -11.74
C GLY A 55 2.51 -22.42 -10.62
N GLY A 56 3.78 -22.82 -10.73
CA GLY A 56 4.51 -23.52 -9.66
C GLY A 56 4.38 -25.04 -9.65
N TYR A 57 5.51 -25.74 -9.84
CA TYR A 57 5.58 -27.20 -9.78
C TYR A 57 5.91 -27.70 -8.38
N SER A 58 5.18 -28.73 -7.93
CA SER A 58 5.40 -29.44 -6.67
C SER A 58 5.61 -30.95 -6.89
N ARG A 59 6.05 -31.66 -5.85
CA ARG A 59 6.17 -33.14 -5.89
C ARG A 59 4.81 -33.83 -6.05
N LYS A 60 3.73 -33.10 -5.83
CA LYS A 60 2.35 -33.56 -5.94
C LYS A 60 1.66 -33.09 -7.22
N SER A 61 2.37 -32.42 -8.12
CA SER A 61 1.72 -31.85 -9.31
C SER A 61 1.14 -32.89 -10.27
N ASN A 62 1.68 -34.11 -10.28
CA ASN A 62 1.09 -35.22 -11.04
C ASN A 62 -0.28 -35.68 -10.49
N GLN A 63 -0.62 -35.33 -9.25
CA GLN A 63 -1.88 -35.73 -8.59
C GLN A 63 -2.86 -34.57 -8.45
N TYR A 64 -2.35 -33.35 -8.23
CA TYR A 64 -3.16 -32.18 -7.89
C TYR A 64 -2.91 -30.95 -8.76
N GLY A 65 -2.11 -31.05 -9.83
CA GLY A 65 -1.82 -29.91 -10.71
C GLY A 65 -0.76 -28.95 -10.16
N LEU A 66 -0.69 -27.75 -10.73
CA LEU A 66 0.25 -26.71 -10.31
C LEU A 66 -0.20 -26.07 -8.98
N SER A 67 0.71 -25.39 -8.29
CA SER A 67 0.39 -24.66 -7.06
C SER A 67 -0.74 -23.64 -7.27
N ILE A 68 -0.77 -22.97 -8.44
CA ILE A 68 -1.85 -22.04 -8.81
C ILE A 68 -3.23 -22.71 -8.90
N ASP A 69 -3.28 -23.97 -9.32
CA ASP A 69 -4.53 -24.72 -9.49
C ASP A 69 -5.17 -25.09 -8.15
N ASN A 70 -4.41 -24.95 -7.06
CA ASN A 70 -4.82 -25.27 -5.69
C ASN A 70 -5.10 -24.02 -4.86
N ALA A 71 -4.96 -22.82 -5.42
CA ALA A 71 -5.31 -21.57 -4.75
C ALA A 71 -6.83 -21.36 -4.80
N ILE A 72 -7.46 -21.19 -3.63
CA ILE A 72 -8.91 -21.01 -3.51
C ILE A 72 -9.29 -19.54 -3.58
N GLU A 73 -8.50 -18.69 -2.93
CA GLU A 73 -8.73 -17.25 -2.86
C GLU A 73 -7.38 -16.51 -2.80
N TYR A 74 -7.35 -15.31 -3.40
CA TYR A 74 -6.26 -14.37 -3.23
C TYR A 74 -6.80 -13.11 -2.56
N GLU A 75 -6.29 -12.81 -1.38
CA GLU A 75 -6.53 -11.50 -0.78
C GLU A 75 -5.64 -10.47 -1.45
N VAL A 76 -6.21 -9.75 -2.42
CA VAL A 76 -5.56 -8.64 -3.12
C VAL A 76 -6.34 -7.38 -2.87
N THR A 77 -6.01 -6.68 -1.79
CA THR A 77 -6.71 -5.46 -1.33
C THR A 77 -6.84 -4.40 -2.44
N ILE A 78 -5.79 -4.20 -3.23
CA ILE A 78 -5.75 -3.20 -4.31
C ILE A 78 -6.72 -3.55 -5.44
N ASN A 79 -6.81 -4.84 -5.83
CA ASN A 79 -7.70 -5.28 -6.91
C ASN A 79 -9.17 -5.14 -6.53
N ASN A 80 -9.53 -5.41 -5.27
CA ASN A 80 -10.92 -5.27 -4.81
C ASN A 80 -11.41 -3.82 -4.88
N GLN A 81 -10.54 -2.85 -4.58
CA GLN A 81 -10.87 -1.42 -4.72
C GLN A 81 -11.01 -1.02 -6.20
N LEU A 82 -10.09 -1.46 -7.07
CA LEU A 82 -10.15 -1.19 -8.52
C LEU A 82 -11.46 -1.67 -9.14
N LEU A 83 -11.88 -2.90 -8.86
CA LEU A 83 -13.12 -3.47 -9.38
C LEU A 83 -14.36 -2.74 -8.84
N TYR A 84 -14.38 -2.44 -7.54
CA TYR A 84 -15.48 -1.71 -6.91
C TYR A 84 -15.69 -0.33 -7.55
N TYR A 85 -14.62 0.48 -7.68
CA TYR A 85 -14.75 1.83 -8.24
C TYR A 85 -15.00 1.84 -9.75
N ASN A 86 -14.50 0.85 -10.47
CA ASN A 86 -14.90 0.67 -11.87
C ASN A 86 -16.40 0.39 -11.99
N SER A 87 -16.98 -0.45 -11.12
CA SER A 87 -18.42 -0.75 -11.16
C SER A 87 -19.32 0.41 -10.72
N THR A 88 -18.84 1.27 -9.81
CA THR A 88 -19.64 2.35 -9.20
C THR A 88 -19.48 3.68 -9.92
N LEU A 89 -18.25 4.03 -10.31
CA LEU A 89 -17.91 5.32 -10.90
C LEU A 89 -17.43 5.22 -12.35
N GLY A 90 -17.09 4.03 -12.86
CA GLY A 90 -16.53 3.86 -14.20
C GLY A 90 -17.46 4.26 -15.35
N SER A 91 -18.77 4.40 -15.10
CA SER A 91 -19.73 4.91 -16.08
C SER A 91 -19.78 6.45 -16.16
N LYS A 92 -19.13 7.16 -15.23
CA LYS A 92 -19.09 8.63 -15.22
C LYS A 92 -18.20 9.16 -16.36
N PRO A 93 -18.55 10.30 -16.97
CA PRO A 93 -17.74 10.87 -18.06
C PRO A 93 -16.31 11.19 -17.63
N GLY A 94 -15.34 10.69 -18.41
CA GLY A 94 -13.91 10.89 -18.14
C GLY A 94 -13.39 10.13 -16.92
N ALA A 95 -14.16 9.20 -16.37
CA ALA A 95 -13.75 8.39 -15.22
C ALA A 95 -12.48 7.59 -15.55
N TRP A 96 -11.46 7.79 -14.73
CA TRP A 96 -10.23 7.03 -14.77
C TRP A 96 -9.70 6.87 -13.35
N PHE A 97 -9.18 5.68 -13.03
CA PHE A 97 -8.74 5.35 -11.69
C PHE A 97 -7.41 4.59 -11.74
N GLN A 98 -6.45 5.03 -10.93
CA GLN A 98 -5.14 4.41 -10.79
C GLN A 98 -4.70 4.41 -9.33
N ILE A 99 -4.10 3.30 -8.91
CA ILE A 99 -3.32 3.21 -7.68
C ILE A 99 -1.89 2.88 -8.09
N THR A 100 -0.94 3.74 -7.73
CA THR A 100 0.49 3.56 -8.00
C THR A 100 1.25 3.52 -6.69
N VAL A 101 2.11 2.53 -6.53
CA VAL A 101 3.13 2.53 -5.47
C VAL A 101 4.43 3.02 -6.07
N GLU A 102 5.00 4.10 -5.53
CA GLU A 102 6.22 4.70 -6.07
C GLU A 102 7.41 4.42 -5.15
N PRO A 103 8.27 3.44 -5.50
CA PRO A 103 9.40 3.12 -4.67
C PRO A 103 10.54 4.13 -4.86
N PHE A 104 10.86 4.87 -3.80
CA PHE A 104 12.10 5.64 -3.74
C PHE A 104 13.23 4.79 -3.17
N LEU A 105 14.46 5.06 -3.62
CA LEU A 105 15.64 4.41 -3.07
C LEU A 105 15.78 4.76 -1.58
N PRO A 106 16.26 3.83 -0.74
CA PRO A 106 16.55 4.14 0.68
C PRO A 106 17.50 5.33 0.83
N THR A 107 18.41 5.51 -0.13
CA THR A 107 19.41 6.59 -0.17
C THR A 107 18.90 7.90 -0.77
N TYR A 108 17.59 8.01 -1.07
CA TYR A 108 17.03 9.15 -1.80
C TYR A 108 17.31 10.51 -1.12
N PHE A 109 17.42 10.52 0.20
CA PHE A 109 17.69 11.73 0.98
C PHE A 109 19.13 11.87 1.51
N ASP A 110 20.06 10.99 1.14
CA ASP A 110 21.42 10.95 1.72
C ASP A 110 22.20 12.23 1.50
N ASN A 111 21.96 12.90 0.38
CA ASN A 111 22.62 14.15 0.02
C ASN A 111 21.79 15.39 0.41
N SER A 112 20.67 15.20 1.10
CA SER A 112 19.80 16.32 1.46
C SER A 112 20.31 17.07 2.68
N GLN A 113 20.33 18.41 2.58
CA GLN A 113 20.58 19.31 3.71
C GLN A 113 19.30 19.64 4.51
N GLY A 114 18.23 18.89 4.27
CA GLY A 114 16.88 19.15 4.80
C GLY A 114 16.03 20.01 3.86
N GLY A 115 14.83 20.37 4.32
CA GLY A 115 13.85 21.11 3.52
C GLY A 115 12.55 21.34 4.28
N ALA A 116 11.52 21.82 3.57
CA ALA A 116 10.18 21.95 4.13
C ALA A 116 9.61 20.58 4.52
N TYR A 117 9.68 19.61 3.60
CA TYR A 117 9.36 18.21 3.87
C TYR A 117 10.42 17.59 4.80
N PRO A 118 10.03 16.88 5.87
CA PRO A 118 10.97 16.29 6.81
C PRO A 118 11.62 15.05 6.19
N HIS A 119 12.85 15.21 5.73
CA HIS A 119 13.67 14.12 5.23
C HIS A 119 14.09 13.19 6.38
N VAL A 120 13.79 11.90 6.23
CA VAL A 120 14.17 10.85 7.19
C VAL A 120 15.52 10.24 6.80
N PRO A 121 16.31 9.74 7.76
CA PRO A 121 17.56 9.03 7.46
C PRO A 121 17.35 7.83 6.53
N SER A 122 18.42 7.44 5.84
CA SER A 122 18.48 6.44 4.77
C SER A 122 17.97 5.02 5.10
N SER A 123 17.68 4.74 6.38
CA SER A 123 17.25 3.44 6.86
C SER A 123 15.77 3.13 6.59
N THR A 124 14.97 4.10 6.14
CA THR A 124 13.54 3.92 5.90
C THR A 124 13.22 4.17 4.43
N PRO A 125 12.89 3.13 3.62
CA PRO A 125 12.46 3.33 2.25
C PRO A 125 11.16 4.15 2.21
N LEU A 126 11.15 5.18 1.36
CA LEU A 126 9.96 6.00 1.11
C LEU A 126 9.17 5.35 -0.05
N LEU A 127 7.93 4.93 0.23
CA LEU A 127 7.06 4.22 -0.72
C LEU A 127 5.67 4.87 -0.78
N PRO A 128 5.54 6.15 -1.18
CA PRO A 128 4.25 6.80 -1.25
C PRO A 128 3.35 6.08 -2.25
N MET A 129 2.08 6.00 -1.89
CA MET A 129 1.05 5.46 -2.75
C MET A 129 0.25 6.62 -3.32
N ASN A 130 0.28 6.78 -4.64
CA ASN A 130 -0.55 7.73 -5.35
C ASN A 130 -1.89 7.07 -5.68
N ILE A 131 -2.98 7.65 -5.17
CA ILE A 131 -4.35 7.26 -5.50
C ILE A 131 -4.91 8.39 -6.37
N GLN A 132 -5.11 8.11 -7.65
CA GLN A 132 -5.55 9.11 -8.61
C GLN A 132 -6.88 8.71 -9.21
N PHE A 133 -7.81 9.66 -9.19
CA PHE A 133 -9.04 9.60 -9.98
C PHE A 133 -9.02 10.79 -10.94
N ALA A 134 -9.58 10.61 -12.12
CA ALA A 134 -9.91 11.69 -13.04
C ALA A 134 -11.38 11.57 -13.46
N TRP A 135 -12.00 12.72 -13.73
CA TRP A 135 -13.39 12.84 -14.15
C TRP A 135 -13.59 14.16 -14.90
N ALA A 136 -14.64 14.25 -15.70
CA ALA A 136 -14.85 15.40 -16.60
C ALA A 136 -15.80 16.48 -16.04
N LEU A 137 -16.79 16.10 -15.22
CA LEU A 137 -17.86 17.01 -14.81
C LEU A 137 -17.67 17.50 -13.36
N PRO A 138 -17.67 18.83 -13.11
CA PRO A 138 -17.57 19.37 -11.75
C PRO A 138 -18.72 18.92 -10.82
N SER A 139 -19.88 18.56 -11.38
CA SER A 139 -21.00 18.00 -10.61
C SER A 139 -20.65 16.68 -9.93
N ASP A 140 -19.58 16.00 -10.37
CA ASP A 140 -19.12 14.75 -9.80
C ASP A 140 -17.96 14.93 -8.79
N ASP A 141 -17.45 16.15 -8.57
CA ASP A 141 -16.29 16.42 -7.71
C ASP A 141 -16.41 15.72 -6.34
N ASN A 142 -17.54 15.90 -5.67
CA ASN A 142 -17.75 15.34 -4.34
C ASN A 142 -17.73 13.81 -4.34
N VAL A 143 -18.34 13.14 -5.34
CA VAL A 143 -18.38 11.68 -5.36
C VAL A 143 -17.00 11.08 -5.63
N PHE A 144 -16.19 11.74 -6.46
CA PHE A 144 -14.82 11.31 -6.73
C PHE A 144 -13.87 11.59 -5.56
N ILE A 145 -13.96 12.76 -4.93
CA ILE A 145 -13.17 13.11 -3.74
C ILE A 145 -13.50 12.15 -2.57
N ASP A 146 -14.78 11.86 -2.35
CA ASP A 146 -15.22 10.89 -1.34
C ASP A 146 -14.74 9.47 -1.67
N GLY A 147 -14.70 9.12 -2.95
CA GLY A 147 -14.11 7.87 -3.45
C GLY A 147 -12.62 7.76 -3.12
N ILE A 148 -11.83 8.81 -3.39
CA ILE A 148 -10.39 8.85 -3.06
C ILE A 148 -10.17 8.63 -1.56
N LYS A 149 -10.92 9.35 -0.72
CA LYS A 149 -10.85 9.22 0.74
C LYS A 149 -11.21 7.79 1.19
N SER A 150 -12.25 7.22 0.60
CA SER A 150 -12.74 5.88 0.93
C SER A 150 -11.75 4.78 0.52
N VAL A 151 -11.17 4.84 -0.69
CA VAL A 151 -10.09 3.92 -1.11
C VAL A 151 -8.91 4.01 -0.16
N THR A 152 -8.44 5.23 0.12
CA THR A 152 -7.27 5.44 0.98
C THR A 152 -7.49 4.83 2.36
N LYS A 153 -8.68 5.06 2.94
CA LYS A 153 -9.08 4.48 4.22
C LYS A 153 -9.16 2.96 4.15
N ALA A 154 -9.77 2.38 3.11
CA ALA A 154 -9.92 0.94 2.96
C ALA A 154 -8.57 0.23 2.83
N ILE A 155 -7.67 0.73 1.98
CA ILE A 155 -6.32 0.18 1.82
C ILE A 155 -5.55 0.27 3.14
N ARG A 156 -5.64 1.41 3.84
CA ARG A 156 -4.99 1.57 5.14
C ARG A 156 -5.56 0.63 6.20
N GLN A 157 -6.87 0.46 6.25
CA GLN A 157 -7.53 -0.43 7.20
C GLN A 157 -7.14 -1.88 6.97
N ALA A 158 -7.10 -2.33 5.72
CA ALA A 158 -6.60 -3.66 5.37
C ALA A 158 -5.14 -3.83 5.79
N ALA A 159 -4.29 -2.85 5.47
CA ALA A 159 -2.89 -2.89 5.89
C ALA A 159 -2.74 -2.96 7.43
N LEU A 160 -3.55 -2.22 8.18
CA LEU A 160 -3.57 -2.30 9.65
C LEU A 160 -4.09 -3.65 10.17
N ALA A 161 -5.13 -4.21 9.55
CA ALA A 161 -5.68 -5.52 9.90
C ALA A 161 -4.62 -6.63 9.69
N ASP A 162 -3.80 -6.47 8.65
CA ASP A 162 -2.65 -7.32 8.35
C ASP A 162 -1.43 -7.06 9.24
N CYS A 163 -1.56 -6.22 10.27
CA CYS A 163 -0.47 -5.79 11.14
C CYS A 163 0.71 -5.16 10.37
N GLN A 164 0.46 -4.56 9.21
CA GLN A 164 1.46 -3.79 8.48
C GLN A 164 1.73 -2.47 9.20
N ASP A 165 3.01 -2.11 9.24
CA ASP A 165 3.45 -0.81 9.69
C ASP A 165 3.15 0.24 8.63
N VAL A 166 2.03 0.93 8.80
CA VAL A 166 1.60 2.05 7.95
C VAL A 166 2.07 3.40 8.51
N GLY A 167 3.15 3.43 9.29
CA GLY A 167 3.76 4.66 9.82
C GLY A 167 3.01 5.33 10.99
N GLY A 168 1.70 5.08 11.17
CA GLY A 168 0.94 5.58 12.32
C GLY A 168 1.05 7.09 12.52
N SER A 169 1.33 7.55 13.75
CA SER A 169 1.57 8.98 14.06
C SER A 169 2.94 9.52 13.60
N LYS A 170 3.80 8.65 13.06
CA LYS A 170 5.12 8.99 12.50
C LYS A 170 5.09 9.12 10.98
N GLU A 171 3.96 8.82 10.36
CA GLU A 171 3.78 8.91 8.92
C GLU A 171 3.83 10.38 8.51
N ILE A 172 4.82 10.70 7.69
CA ILE A 172 4.89 11.99 7.01
C ILE A 172 4.41 11.78 5.58
N LEU A 173 3.22 12.25 5.28
CA LEU A 173 2.58 12.15 3.98
C LEU A 173 3.32 13.00 2.95
N TYR A 174 3.61 12.38 1.81
CA TYR A 174 4.25 13.06 0.69
C TYR A 174 3.30 14.13 0.12
N PRO A 175 3.65 15.44 0.17
CA PRO A 175 2.70 16.51 -0.08
C PRO A 175 2.05 16.47 -1.47
N ASN A 176 2.74 15.95 -2.48
CA ASN A 176 2.20 15.88 -3.83
C ASN A 176 0.96 14.98 -3.94
N TYR A 177 0.77 14.04 -3.01
CA TYR A 177 -0.36 13.09 -3.01
C TYR A 177 -1.32 13.32 -1.84
N ALA A 178 -1.10 14.36 -1.04
CA ALA A 178 -1.99 14.72 0.04
C ALA A 178 -3.26 15.37 -0.50
N LEU A 179 -4.40 15.06 0.13
CA LEU A 179 -5.67 15.74 -0.13
C LEU A 179 -5.66 17.14 0.50
N GLU A 180 -6.47 18.05 -0.04
CA GLU A 180 -6.53 19.45 0.43
C GLU A 180 -6.79 19.59 1.94
N ASP A 181 -7.57 18.66 2.52
CA ASP A 181 -7.90 18.64 3.95
C ASP A 181 -6.88 17.89 4.83
N THR A 182 -5.74 17.47 4.26
CA THR A 182 -4.67 16.80 5.01
C THR A 182 -4.06 17.74 6.04
N PRO A 183 -4.01 17.38 7.34
CA PRO A 183 -3.36 18.18 8.36
C PRO A 183 -1.89 18.43 8.04
N LEU A 184 -1.45 19.68 8.17
CA LEU A 184 -0.10 20.12 7.82
C LEU A 184 0.97 19.43 8.67
N GLU A 185 0.64 19.07 9.91
CA GLU A 185 1.47 18.32 10.82
C GLU A 185 1.81 16.93 10.25
N GLN A 186 0.91 16.33 9.47
CA GLN A 186 1.15 15.06 8.79
C GLN A 186 2.04 15.20 7.55
N MET A 187 2.26 16.41 7.02
CA MET A 187 3.14 16.63 5.85
C MET A 187 4.49 17.22 6.23
N TYR A 188 4.51 18.13 7.21
CA TYR A 188 5.70 18.91 7.55
C TYR A 188 6.28 18.54 8.93
N GLY A 189 5.51 17.84 9.77
CA GLY A 189 5.94 17.37 11.09
C GLY A 189 6.67 18.44 11.90
N LYS A 190 7.87 18.12 12.39
CA LYS A 190 8.71 19.01 13.19
C LYS A 190 9.15 20.29 12.48
N ASN A 191 9.06 20.36 11.15
CA ASN A 191 9.45 21.55 10.38
C ASN A 191 8.36 22.62 10.38
N LEU A 192 7.09 22.26 10.66
CA LEU A 192 5.95 23.17 10.56
C LEU A 192 6.11 24.48 11.36
N PRO A 193 6.61 24.49 12.62
CA PRO A 193 6.83 25.74 13.35
C PRO A 193 7.87 26.66 12.68
N LYS A 194 8.93 26.09 12.07
CA LYS A 194 9.93 26.86 11.33
C LYS A 194 9.32 27.46 10.07
N LEU A 195 8.50 26.69 9.34
CA LEU A 195 7.82 27.15 8.14
C LEU A 195 6.84 28.30 8.42
N ARG A 196 6.05 28.20 9.50
CA ARG A 196 5.16 29.29 9.95
C ARG A 196 5.95 30.56 10.29
N ARG A 197 7.11 30.44 10.95
CA ARG A 197 7.98 31.59 11.25
C ARG A 197 8.52 32.24 9.97
N ILE A 198 9.01 31.44 9.02
CA ILE A 198 9.52 31.95 7.73
C ILE A 198 8.40 32.72 7.01
N ARG A 199 7.18 32.19 6.97
CA ARG A 199 6.03 32.90 6.38
C ARG A 199 5.78 34.23 7.10
N GLN A 200 5.76 34.26 8.42
CA GLN A 200 5.53 35.50 9.18
C GLN A 200 6.59 36.57 8.90
N GLU A 201 7.84 36.16 8.70
CA GLU A 201 8.97 37.06 8.45
C GLU A 201 9.01 37.56 6.99
N TRP A 202 8.74 36.67 6.02
CA TRP A 202 8.98 36.94 4.60
C TRP A 202 7.71 37.10 3.75
N ASP A 203 6.54 36.69 4.25
CA ASP A 203 5.23 36.88 3.63
C ASP A 203 4.16 37.32 4.64
N PRO A 204 4.35 38.48 5.33
CA PRO A 204 3.44 38.94 6.37
C PRO A 204 2.04 39.28 5.84
N ASN A 205 1.92 39.60 4.55
CA ASN A 205 0.65 39.92 3.88
C ASN A 205 -0.01 38.71 3.23
N ASN A 206 0.57 37.52 3.40
CA ASN A 206 0.03 36.27 2.90
C ASN A 206 -0.18 36.20 1.37
N ILE A 207 0.70 36.86 0.62
CA ILE A 207 0.65 36.94 -0.85
C ILE A 207 0.89 35.55 -1.45
N MET A 208 1.75 34.72 -0.86
CA MET A 208 2.08 33.39 -1.39
C MET A 208 0.93 32.39 -1.23
N CYS A 209 -0.04 32.63 -0.35
CA CYS A 209 -1.27 31.82 -0.28
C CYS A 209 -2.25 32.09 -1.42
N LEU A 210 -1.99 33.09 -2.27
CA LEU A 210 -2.73 33.28 -3.53
C LEU A 210 -2.29 32.27 -4.59
N CYS A 211 -1.10 31.67 -4.43
CA CYS A 211 -0.66 30.53 -5.22
C CYS A 211 -1.36 29.24 -4.74
N GLY A 212 -1.38 28.22 -5.59
CA GLY A 212 -1.88 26.90 -5.21
C GLY A 212 -0.99 26.20 -4.16
N GLY A 213 -1.51 25.14 -3.56
CA GLY A 213 -0.82 24.34 -2.55
C GLY A 213 -1.36 24.48 -1.13
N PHE A 214 -0.68 23.84 -0.18
CA PHE A 214 -1.09 23.81 1.23
C PHE A 214 -0.82 25.13 1.95
N LYS A 215 -1.83 25.63 2.67
CA LYS A 215 -1.82 26.93 3.36
C LYS A 215 -1.51 26.73 4.84
N PHE A 216 -0.47 27.37 5.38
CA PHE A 216 -0.05 27.22 6.79
C PHE A 216 0.53 28.48 7.39
#